data_AF-A0A7S1GFT8-F1
#
_entry.id   AF-A0A7S1GFT8-F1
#
_cell.length_a   1.000
_cell.length_b   1.000
_cell.length_c   1.000
_cell.angle_alpha   90.00
_cell.angle_beta   90.00
_cell.angle_gamma   90.00
#
_symmetry.space_group_name_H-M   'P 1'
#
loop_
_entity.id
_entity.type
_entity.pdbx_description
1 polymer ?
#
loop_
_entity_poly.entity_id
_entity_poly.type
_entity_poly.pdbx_seq_one_letter_code
_entity_poly.pdbx_strand_id
1 'polypeptide(L)'
;ISGAVVVDIADAEVAGGTAVSGGGVYAGDTSTMTIARSRVEGNTATSGSGGGLFTSADSVVIVNSTISHNTARGERGGALVALSGVVVVDGCSCVGNTALG
;
A
#
# COMPACT_ATOMS: atom_id res chain seq x y z
N ILE A 1 -15.75 -1.56 19.73
CA ILE A 1 -16.27 -0.77 18.59
C ILE A 1 -15.78 -1.41 17.30
N SER A 2 -16.55 -2.37 16.76
CA SER A 2 -16.27 -3.04 15.49
C SER A 2 -16.92 -2.21 14.38
N GLY A 3 -16.29 -1.10 14.02
CA GLY A 3 -16.65 -0.33 12.83
C GLY A 3 -15.60 -0.59 11.78
N ALA A 4 -16.00 -1.13 10.62
CA ALA A 4 -15.09 -1.29 9.49
C ALA A 4 -14.48 0.07 9.14
N VAL A 5 -13.15 0.17 9.16
CA VAL A 5 -12.47 1.40 8.75
C VAL A 5 -12.36 1.39 7.23
N VAL A 6 -12.96 2.38 6.57
CA VAL A 6 -12.84 2.55 5.12
C VAL A 6 -11.73 3.56 4.83
N VAL A 7 -10.73 3.14 4.07
CA VAL A 7 -9.69 4.01 3.52
C VAL A 7 -9.97 4.17 2.03
N ASP A 8 -10.33 5.38 1.61
CA ASP A 8 -10.59 5.71 0.21
C ASP A 8 -9.62 6.79 -0.26
N ILE A 9 -8.80 6.45 -1.26
CA ILE A 9 -7.80 7.33 -1.87
C ILE A 9 -8.14 7.41 -3.35
N ALA A 10 -8.64 8.56 -3.79
CA ALA A 10 -9.03 8.81 -5.16
C ALA A 10 -8.37 10.07 -5.70
N ASP A 11 -7.90 10.00 -6.95
CA ASP A 11 -7.33 11.13 -7.69
C ASP A 11 -6.23 11.87 -6.91
N ALA A 12 -5.39 11.10 -6.19
CA ALA A 12 -4.42 11.61 -5.24
C ALA A 12 -2.99 11.09 -5.50
N GLU A 13 -2.02 11.77 -4.90
CA GLU A 13 -0.61 11.36 -4.86
C GLU A 13 -0.19 11.12 -3.40
N VAL A 14 0.27 9.91 -3.11
CA VAL A 14 0.86 9.51 -1.83
C VAL A 14 2.35 9.25 -2.08
N ALA A 15 3.18 10.23 -1.75
CA ALA A 15 4.59 10.20 -2.12
C ALA A 15 5.57 10.61 -1.00
N GLY A 16 6.76 10.02 -1.04
CA GLY A 16 7.88 10.37 -0.15
C GLY A 16 7.67 10.02 1.33
N GLY A 17 6.64 9.24 1.64
CA GLY A 17 6.34 8.79 2.99
C GLY A 17 7.40 7.85 3.53
N THR A 18 7.68 7.95 4.82
CA THR A 18 8.62 7.07 5.52
C THR A 18 8.01 6.60 6.84
N ALA A 19 7.84 5.30 7.00
CA ALA A 19 7.25 4.68 8.19
C ALA A 19 7.92 3.33 8.48
N VAL A 20 7.60 2.72 9.62
CA VAL A 20 8.09 1.37 9.95
C VAL A 20 7.57 0.34 8.93
N SER A 21 6.25 0.31 8.72
CA SER A 21 5.56 -0.48 7.69
C SER A 21 4.60 0.43 6.94
N GLY A 22 4.34 0.16 5.66
CA GLY A 22 3.40 0.97 4.88
C GLY A 22 3.93 2.39 4.70
N GLY A 23 5.06 2.54 4.01
CA GLY A 23 5.76 3.83 3.91
C GLY A 23 4.87 4.98 3.46
N GLY A 24 3.91 4.71 2.56
CA GLY A 24 2.87 5.66 2.16
C GLY A 24 1.55 5.43 2.90
N VAL A 25 1.03 4.20 2.86
CA VAL A 25 -0.28 3.86 3.44
C VAL A 25 -0.15 2.68 4.39
N TYR A 26 -0.70 2.83 5.59
CA TYR A 26 -0.92 1.77 6.56
C TYR A 26 -2.40 1.68 6.93
N ALA A 27 -2.99 0.50 6.79
CA ALA A 27 -4.33 0.22 7.32
C ALA A 27 -4.36 -1.09 8.11
N GLY A 28 -4.78 -1.00 9.38
CA GLY A 28 -4.84 -2.13 10.29
C GLY A 28 -6.04 -3.06 10.07
N ASP A 29 -6.24 -3.97 11.02
CA ASP A 29 -7.25 -5.03 10.94
C ASP A 29 -8.67 -4.48 10.76
N THR A 30 -9.55 -5.27 10.12
CA THR A 30 -10.97 -4.93 9.88
C THR A 30 -11.17 -3.63 9.09
N SER A 31 -10.32 -3.40 8.09
CA SER A 31 -10.45 -2.28 7.16
C SER A 31 -10.78 -2.75 5.74
N THR A 32 -11.38 -1.85 4.96
CA THR A 32 -11.49 -1.98 3.51
C THR A 32 -10.77 -0.80 2.88
N MET A 33 -9.95 -1.06 1.88
CA MET A 33 -9.15 -0.03 1.23
C MET A 33 -9.43 0.02 -0.26
N THR A 34 -9.70 1.22 -0.78
CA THR A 34 -9.78 1.49 -2.21
C THR A 34 -8.77 2.57 -2.60
N ILE A 35 -7.98 2.31 -3.64
CA ILE A 35 -7.08 3.27 -4.26
C ILE A 35 -7.45 3.35 -5.74
N ALA A 36 -7.92 4.51 -6.19
CA ALA A 36 -8.40 4.71 -7.55
C ALA A 36 -7.74 5.92 -8.21
N ARG A 37 -7.31 5.77 -9.47
CA ARG A 37 -6.76 6.87 -10.29
C ARG A 37 -5.67 7.67 -9.57
N SER A 38 -4.86 6.98 -8.77
CA SER A 38 -3.91 7.61 -7.84
C SER A 38 -2.48 7.13 -8.09
N ARG A 39 -1.53 7.82 -7.47
CA ARG A 39 -0.11 7.43 -7.48
C ARG A 39 0.37 7.19 -6.06
N VAL A 40 0.94 6.01 -5.80
CA VAL A 40 1.64 5.68 -4.55
C VAL A 40 3.11 5.50 -4.90
N GLU A 41 3.96 6.47 -4.58
CA GLU A 41 5.32 6.46 -5.08
C GLU A 41 6.44 6.93 -4.15
N GLY A 42 7.65 6.42 -4.37
CA GLY A 42 8.83 6.90 -3.64
C GLY A 42 8.73 6.71 -2.12
N ASN A 43 7.82 5.86 -1.63
CA ASN A 43 7.61 5.66 -0.22
C ASN A 43 8.55 4.57 0.32
N THR A 44 8.91 4.67 1.60
CA THR A 44 9.86 3.76 2.24
C THR A 44 9.33 3.18 3.55
N ALA A 45 9.26 1.85 3.64
CA ALA A 45 9.16 1.12 4.91
C ALA A 45 10.57 0.86 5.45
N THR A 46 10.90 1.37 6.65
CA THR A 46 12.27 1.43 7.17
C THR A 46 12.77 0.12 7.76
N SER A 47 11.91 -0.61 8.46
CA SER A 47 12.25 -1.89 9.10
C SER A 47 11.14 -2.93 9.03
N GLY A 48 9.98 -2.57 8.50
CA GLY A 48 8.86 -3.48 8.27
C GLY A 48 8.64 -3.77 6.78
N SER A 49 7.38 -4.07 6.47
CA SER A 49 6.91 -4.54 5.17
C SER A 49 6.10 -3.45 4.44
N GLY A 50 5.93 -3.59 3.13
CA GLY A 50 5.05 -2.72 2.36
C GLY A 50 5.63 -1.32 2.14
N GLY A 51 6.59 -1.19 1.24
CA GLY A 51 7.26 0.09 0.99
C GLY A 51 6.29 1.20 0.59
N GLY A 52 5.32 0.88 -0.28
CA GLY A 52 4.22 1.77 -0.63
C GLY A 52 3.05 1.58 0.33
N LEU A 53 2.58 0.35 0.44
CA LEU A 53 1.37 0.02 1.17
C LEU A 53 1.57 -1.20 2.06
N PHE A 54 1.10 -1.09 3.30
CA PHE A 54 0.95 -2.23 4.19
C PHE A 54 -0.46 -2.29 4.74
N THR A 55 -1.06 -3.47 4.71
CA THR A 55 -2.38 -3.64 5.32
C THR A 55 -2.68 -5.06 5.79
N SER A 56 -3.53 -5.14 6.81
CA SER A 56 -4.23 -6.34 7.25
C SER A 56 -5.75 -6.23 7.03
N ALA A 57 -6.15 -5.38 6.07
CA ALA A 57 -7.52 -5.21 5.60
C ALA A 57 -8.16 -6.52 5.12
N ASP A 58 -9.48 -6.59 5.20
CA ASP A 58 -10.27 -7.70 4.65
C ASP A 58 -10.39 -7.61 3.11
N SER A 59 -10.23 -6.40 2.55
CA SER A 59 -10.20 -6.18 1.12
C SER A 59 -9.38 -4.95 0.75
N VAL A 60 -8.58 -5.10 -0.31
CA VAL A 60 -7.80 -4.04 -0.94
C VAL A 60 -8.11 -4.02 -2.42
N VAL A 61 -8.62 -2.89 -2.92
CA VAL A 61 -8.94 -2.69 -4.33
C VAL A 61 -8.10 -1.54 -4.86
N ILE A 62 -7.27 -1.80 -5.85
CA ILE A 62 -6.42 -0.81 -6.49
C ILE A 62 -6.76 -0.81 -7.98
N VAL A 63 -7.25 0.32 -8.46
CA VAL A 63 -7.76 0.43 -9.83
C VAL A 63 -7.18 1.65 -10.53
N ASN A 64 -6.77 1.48 -11.79
CA ASN A 64 -6.29 2.56 -12.67
C ASN A 64 -5.23 3.45 -12.01
N SER A 65 -4.34 2.85 -11.21
CA SER A 65 -3.39 3.58 -10.36
C SER A 65 -1.94 3.17 -10.65
N THR A 66 -0.99 4.04 -10.30
CA THR A 66 0.44 3.74 -10.40
C THR A 66 1.03 3.52 -9.01
N ILE A 67 1.67 2.37 -8.79
CA ILE A 67 2.45 2.09 -7.58
C ILE A 67 3.90 1.93 -7.99
N SER A 68 4.74 2.93 -7.71
CA SER A 68 6.08 2.98 -8.30
C SER A 68 7.18 3.42 -7.35
N HIS A 69 8.38 2.88 -7.52
CA HIS A 69 9.58 3.34 -6.80
C HIS A 69 9.46 3.30 -5.27
N ASN A 70 8.61 2.40 -4.74
CA ASN A 70 8.49 2.22 -3.31
C ASN A 70 9.48 1.16 -2.80
N THR A 71 10.01 1.35 -1.59
CA THR A 71 11.07 0.52 -1.02
C THR A 71 10.69 -0.04 0.35
N ALA A 72 10.73 -1.36 0.52
CA ALA A 72 10.71 -2.00 1.83
C ALA A 72 12.15 -2.40 2.20
N ARG A 73 12.70 -1.79 3.25
CA ARG A 73 14.08 -2.05 3.71
C ARG A 73 14.17 -3.19 4.73
N GLY A 74 13.08 -3.47 5.44
CA GLY A 74 13.09 -4.44 6.54
C GLY A 74 12.81 -5.86 6.07
N GLU A 75 11.65 -6.04 5.46
CA GLU A 75 11.14 -7.37 5.13
C GLU A 75 10.78 -7.48 3.65
N ARG A 76 9.49 -7.43 3.31
CA ARG A 76 8.98 -7.79 1.97
C ARG A 76 8.03 -6.76 1.40
N GLY A 77 7.74 -6.94 0.11
CA GLY A 77 6.76 -6.17 -0.63
C GLY A 77 7.14 -4.70 -0.76
N GLY A 78 8.08 -4.40 -1.67
CA GLY A 78 8.46 -3.02 -1.97
C GLY A 78 7.27 -2.15 -2.36
N ALA A 79 6.32 -2.71 -3.12
CA ALA A 79 5.09 -2.03 -3.51
C ALA A 79 4.03 -2.12 -2.41
N LEU A 80 3.58 -3.34 -2.14
CA LEU A 80 2.40 -3.62 -1.35
C LEU A 80 2.56 -4.93 -0.58
N VAL A 81 2.07 -4.94 0.65
CA VAL A 81 1.81 -6.15 1.44
C VAL A 81 0.39 -6.09 1.97
N ALA A 82 -0.39 -7.13 1.66
CA ALA A 82 -1.66 -7.42 2.30
C ALA A 82 -1.54 -8.77 3.02
N LEU A 83 -1.74 -8.77 4.34
CA LEU A 83 -1.59 -9.99 5.15
C LEU A 83 -2.85 -10.85 5.18
N SER A 84 -4.00 -10.23 4.92
CA SER A 84 -5.32 -10.83 4.97
C SER A 84 -6.13 -10.36 3.76
N GLY A 85 -7.28 -11.00 3.56
CA GLY A 85 -8.30 -10.49 2.65
C GLY A 85 -8.02 -10.71 1.17
N VAL A 86 -8.90 -10.13 0.34
CA VAL A 86 -8.77 -10.18 -1.13
C VAL A 86 -8.08 -8.93 -1.63
N VAL A 87 -7.06 -9.11 -2.46
CA VAL A 87 -6.39 -8.03 -3.17
C VAL A 87 -6.80 -8.05 -4.63
N VAL A 88 -7.35 -6.95 -5.12
CA VAL A 88 -7.65 -6.71 -6.53
C VAL A 88 -6.75 -5.58 -7.03
N VAL A 89 -5.99 -5.84 -8.09
CA VAL A 89 -5.17 -4.85 -8.78
C VAL A 89 -5.57 -4.89 -10.25
N ASP A 90 -6.22 -3.84 -10.74
CA ASP A 90 -6.77 -3.79 -12.10
C ASP A 90 -6.43 -2.47 -12.80
N GLY A 91 -6.00 -2.55 -14.05
CA GLY A 91 -5.56 -1.37 -14.83
C GLY A 91 -4.38 -0.61 -14.21
N CYS A 92 -3.58 -1.26 -13.34
CA CYS A 92 -2.50 -0.59 -12.61
C CYS A 92 -1.12 -0.78 -13.26
N SER A 93 -0.23 0.18 -12.98
CA SER A 93 1.20 0.06 -13.26
C SER A 93 1.97 -0.11 -11.95
N CYS A 94 2.63 -1.26 -11.75
CA CYS A 94 3.39 -1.56 -10.54
C CYS A 94 4.88 -1.74 -10.87
N VAL A 95 5.64 -0.64 -10.91
CA VAL A 95 6.99 -0.61 -11.49
C VAL A 95 8.07 -0.08 -10.56
N GLY A 96 9.28 -0.65 -10.62
CA GLY A 96 10.44 -0.14 -9.90
C GLY A 96 10.34 -0.20 -8.37
N ASN A 97 9.49 -1.08 -7.83
CA ASN A 97 9.35 -1.27 -6.39
C ASN A 97 10.36 -2.32 -5.89
N THR A 98 10.96 -2.09 -4.73
CA THR A 98 12.10 -2.88 -4.23
C THR A 98 11.85 -3.39 -2.80
N ALA A 99 12.01 -4.69 -2.58
CA ALA A 99 12.19 -5.27 -1.25
C ALA A 99 13.66 -5.62 -1.06
N LEU A 100 14.25 -5.25 0.08
CA LEU A 100 15.67 -5.49 0.38
C LEU A 100 15.90 -6.57 1.45
N GLY A 101 14.84 -7.04 2.10
CA GLY A 101 14.87 -8.13 3.09
C GLY A 101 14.58 -9.50 2.49
#